data_AF-A0AAU5KTK4-F1
#
_entry.id   AF-A0AAU5KTK4-F1
#
_cell.length_a   1.000
_cell.length_b   1.000
_cell.length_c   1.000
_cell.angle_alpha   90.00
_cell.angle_beta   90.00
_cell.angle_gamma   90.00
#
_symmetry.space_group_name_H-M   'P 1'
#
loop_
_entity.id
_entity.type
_entity.pdbx_description
1 polymer ?
#
loop_
_entity_poly.entity_id
_entity_poly.type
_entity_poly.pdbx_seq_one_letter_code
_entity_poly.pdbx_strand_id
1 'polypeptide(L)'
;MEFLVDMVTTVPDGTSEEEVARMRAREAVRAGELAAQGSLLRLWRPPLSAGEWRTWGLFSAPDAERLERLLASMPLRVWRRDRVTPLSPHPSDPGAEGVR
;
A
#
# COMPACT_ATOMS: atom_id res chain seq x y z
N MET A 1 9.56 -11.68 -3.39
CA MET A 1 9.00 -11.80 -2.03
C MET A 1 7.72 -10.99 -1.97
N GLU A 2 6.78 -11.39 -1.12
CA GLU A 2 5.54 -10.64 -0.91
C GLU A 2 5.53 -10.00 0.47
N PHE A 3 4.82 -8.88 0.58
CA PHE A 3 4.75 -8.09 1.80
C PHE A 3 3.32 -7.61 2.01
N LEU A 4 2.77 -7.88 3.19
CA LEU A 4 1.58 -7.20 3.67
C LEU A 4 2.00 -5.89 4.33
N VAL A 5 1.51 -4.78 3.79
CA VAL A 5 1.80 -3.44 4.28
C VAL A 5 0.53 -2.83 4.83
N ASP A 6 0.54 -2.55 6.12
CA ASP A 6 -0.52 -1.83 6.81
C ASP A 6 -0.18 -0.35 6.85
N MET A 7 -0.94 0.44 6.08
CA MET A 7 -0.66 1.84 5.80
C MET A 7 -1.69 2.72 6.50
N VAL A 8 -1.26 3.51 7.48
CA VAL A 8 -2.10 4.44 8.24
C VAL A 8 -1.72 5.87 7.88
N THR A 9 -2.68 6.65 7.38
CA THR A 9 -2.47 8.05 6.97
C THR A 9 -3.01 9.01 8.03
N THR A 10 -2.18 9.91 8.50
CA THR A 10 -2.54 11.01 9.41
C THR A 10 -2.28 12.33 8.71
N VAL A 11 -3.35 12.97 8.25
CA VAL A 11 -3.27 14.29 7.60
C VAL A 11 -2.90 15.34 8.65
N PRO A 12 -1.90 16.20 8.44
CA PRO A 12 -1.54 17.26 9.37
C PRO A 12 -2.68 18.25 9.60
N ASP A 13 -2.79 18.75 10.82
CA ASP A 13 -3.74 19.82 11.16
C ASP A 13 -3.50 21.06 10.28
N GLY A 14 -4.60 21.69 9.85
CA GLY A 14 -4.56 22.86 8.97
C GLY A 14 -4.33 22.56 7.49
N THR A 15 -4.20 21.29 7.10
CA THR A 15 -4.18 20.91 5.67
C THR A 15 -5.57 21.13 5.07
N SER A 16 -5.66 21.89 3.97
CA SER A 16 -6.93 22.14 3.30
C SER A 16 -7.49 20.88 2.63
N GLU A 17 -8.82 20.82 2.48
CA GLU A 17 -9.46 19.70 1.79
C GLU A 17 -8.99 19.55 0.34
N GLU A 18 -8.73 20.68 -0.34
CA GLU A 18 -8.18 20.70 -1.70
C GLU A 18 -6.79 20.06 -1.77
N GLU A 19 -5.93 20.33 -0.78
CA GLU A 19 -4.60 19.72 -0.70
C GLU A 19 -4.69 18.22 -0.45
N VAL A 20 -5.59 17.80 0.44
CA VAL A 20 -5.86 16.37 0.70
C VAL A 20 -6.35 15.68 -0.57
N ALA A 21 -7.28 16.29 -1.30
CA ALA A 21 -7.81 15.76 -2.54
C ALA A 21 -6.72 15.64 -3.62
N ARG A 22 -5.85 16.66 -3.75
CA ARG A 22 -4.71 16.66 -4.67
C ARG A 22 -3.73 15.53 -4.35
N MET A 23 -3.40 15.34 -3.07
CA MET A 23 -2.52 14.25 -2.63
C MET A 23 -3.15 12.87 -2.88
N ARG A 24 -4.45 12.70 -2.63
CA ARG A 24 -5.18 11.46 -2.96
C ARG A 24 -5.17 11.15 -4.45
N ALA A 25 -5.34 12.16 -5.31
CA ALA A 25 -5.31 11.97 -6.76
C ALA A 25 -3.93 11.50 -7.24
N ARG A 26 -2.85 12.13 -6.75
CA ARG A 26 -1.48 11.72 -7.06
C ARG A 26 -1.17 10.32 -6.53
N GLU A 27 -1.64 9.99 -5.34
CA GLU A 27 -1.51 8.65 -4.76
C GLU A 27 -2.19 7.60 -5.65
N ALA A 28 -3.41 7.86 -6.10
CA ALA A 28 -4.15 6.95 -6.96
C ALA A 28 -3.42 6.69 -8.28
N VAL A 29 -2.87 7.73 -8.90
CA VAL A 29 -2.04 7.61 -10.11
C VAL A 29 -0.82 6.72 -9.83
N ARG A 30 -0.07 7.01 -8.77
CA ARG A 30 1.14 6.25 -8.44
C ARG A 30 0.83 4.79 -8.10
N ALA A 31 -0.25 4.53 -7.37
CA ALA A 31 -0.71 3.18 -7.08
C ALA A 31 -1.08 2.43 -8.37
N GLY A 32 -1.73 3.09 -9.33
CA GLY A 32 -2.03 2.52 -10.65
C GLY A 32 -0.77 2.13 -11.42
N GLU A 33 0.26 2.98 -11.42
CA GLU A 33 1.56 2.67 -12.04
C GLU A 33 2.23 1.46 -11.39
N LEU A 34 2.25 1.41 -10.05
CA LEU A 34 2.82 0.29 -9.29
C LEU A 34 2.08 -1.03 -9.56
N ALA A 35 0.76 -0.96 -9.75
CA ALA A 35 -0.05 -2.11 -10.13
C ALA A 35 0.28 -2.58 -11.56
N ALA A 36 0.40 -1.65 -12.52
CA ALA A 36 0.81 -1.98 -13.89
C ALA A 36 2.22 -2.61 -13.95
N GLN A 37 3.10 -2.25 -13.00
CA GLN A 37 4.44 -2.82 -12.85
C GLN A 37 4.45 -4.17 -12.11
N GLY A 38 3.31 -4.67 -11.63
CA GLY A 38 3.22 -5.89 -10.82
C GLY A 38 3.85 -5.76 -9.42
N SER A 39 4.16 -4.54 -8.98
CA SER A 39 4.76 -4.28 -7.67
C SER A 39 3.70 -4.09 -6.59
N LEU A 40 2.53 -3.55 -6.93
CA LEU A 40 1.34 -3.53 -6.08
C LEU A 40 0.34 -4.57 -6.59
N LEU A 41 0.04 -5.58 -5.79
CA LEU A 41 -0.79 -6.71 -6.19
C LEU A 41 -2.27 -6.48 -5.86
N ARG A 42 -2.56 -6.01 -4.64
CA ARG A 42 -3.92 -5.82 -4.12
C ARG A 42 -3.97 -4.72 -3.06
N LEU A 43 -5.12 -4.08 -2.92
CA LEU A 43 -5.43 -3.14 -1.84
C LEU A 43 -6.77 -3.50 -1.20
N TRP A 44 -6.86 -3.32 0.11
CA TRP A 44 -8.09 -3.45 0.88
C TRP A 44 -8.27 -2.27 1.83
N ARG A 45 -9.53 -1.94 2.13
CA ARG A 45 -9.87 -1.06 3.24
C ARG A 45 -10.22 -1.94 4.45
N PRO A 46 -9.41 -2.00 5.51
CA PRO A 46 -9.77 -2.72 6.72
C PRO A 46 -10.97 -2.06 7.41
N PRO A 47 -11.57 -2.70 8.42
CA PRO A 47 -12.53 -2.03 9.30
C PRO A 47 -11.88 -0.80 9.96
N LEU A 48 -12.56 0.35 9.91
CA LEU A 48 -12.04 1.65 10.36
C LEU A 48 -12.93 2.22 11.45
N SER A 49 -12.31 2.93 12.40
CA SER A 49 -13.05 3.90 13.23
C SER A 49 -13.37 5.16 12.41
N ALA A 50 -14.38 5.94 12.83
CA ALA A 50 -14.68 7.21 12.16
C ALA A 50 -13.45 8.13 12.18
N GLY A 51 -13.06 8.64 11.00
CA GLY A 51 -11.88 9.50 10.84
C GLY A 51 -10.55 8.75 10.67
N GLU A 52 -10.51 7.42 10.80
CA GLU A 52 -9.31 6.65 10.52
C GLU A 52 -9.13 6.49 9.01
N TRP A 53 -7.94 6.83 8.48
CA TRP A 53 -7.59 6.54 7.10
C TRP A 53 -6.51 5.48 7.07
N ARG A 54 -6.91 4.26 6.69
CA ARG A 54 -6.01 3.12 6.62
C ARG A 54 -6.32 2.22 5.44
N THR A 55 -5.28 1.60 4.92
CA THR A 55 -5.31 0.70 3.77
C THR A 55 -4.35 -0.45 4.02
N TRP A 56 -4.76 -1.68 3.69
CA TRP A 56 -3.83 -2.81 3.59
C TRP A 56 -3.43 -3.00 2.13
N GLY A 57 -2.14 -3.15 1.88
CA GLY A 57 -1.61 -3.44 0.55
C GLY A 57 -0.79 -4.72 0.53
N LEU A 58 -0.98 -5.53 -0.51
CA LEU A 58 -0.10 -6.64 -0.83
C LEU A 58 0.86 -6.17 -1.92
N PHE A 59 2.15 -6.15 -1.60
CA PHE A 59 3.21 -5.73 -2.52
C PHE A 59 4.14 -6.90 -2.85
N SER A 60 4.69 -6.89 -4.07
CA SER A 60 5.75 -7.80 -4.50
C SER A 60 7.03 -7.02 -4.76
N ALA A 61 8.14 -7.47 -4.18
CA ALA A 61 9.46 -6.89 -4.37
C ALA A 61 10.56 -7.98 -4.22
N PRO A 62 11.74 -7.80 -4.82
CA PRO A 62 12.87 -8.72 -4.65
C PRO A 62 13.36 -8.78 -3.20
N ASP A 63 13.31 -7.65 -2.48
CA ASP A 63 13.81 -7.50 -1.11
C ASP A 63 13.10 -6.33 -0.40
N ALA A 64 13.36 -6.18 0.91
CA ALA A 64 12.78 -5.13 1.73
C ALA A 64 13.26 -3.72 1.35
N GLU A 65 14.48 -3.57 0.84
CA GLU A 65 15.03 -2.27 0.44
C GLU A 65 14.31 -1.74 -0.81
N ARG A 66 14.02 -2.63 -1.76
CA ARG A 66 13.22 -2.32 -2.94
C ARG A 66 11.79 -2.01 -2.54
N LEU A 67 11.19 -2.74 -1.60
CA LEU A 67 9.86 -2.39 -1.08
C LEU A 67 9.86 -0.97 -0.50
N GLU A 68 10.84 -0.62 0.34
CA GLU A 68 10.93 0.71 0.93
C GLU A 68 11.01 1.79 -0.16
N ARG A 69 11.80 1.59 -1.23
CA ARG A 69 11.82 2.52 -2.38
C ARG A 69 10.45 2.67 -3.05
N LEU A 70 9.68 1.60 -3.17
CA LEU A 70 8.34 1.66 -3.73
C LEU A 70 7.41 2.47 -2.83
N LEU A 71 7.40 2.19 -1.53
CA LEU A 71 6.59 2.91 -0.54
C LEU A 71 6.99 4.39 -0.44
N ALA A 72 8.28 4.68 -0.47
CA ALA A 72 8.84 6.04 -0.47
C ALA A 72 8.44 6.85 -1.72
N SER A 73 8.18 6.18 -2.84
CA SER A 73 7.72 6.85 -4.07
C SER A 73 6.25 7.24 -4.04
N MET A 74 5.47 6.75 -3.06
CA MET A 74 4.04 7.04 -2.96
C MET A 74 3.83 8.44 -2.35
N PRO A 75 3.06 9.34 -2.99
CA PRO A 75 2.83 10.70 -2.49
C PRO A 75 2.40 10.78 -1.03
N LEU A 76 1.48 9.93 -0.57
CA LEU A 76 1.00 9.99 0.82
C LEU A 76 2.04 9.55 1.85
N ARG A 77 3.20 9.02 1.45
CA ARG A 77 4.27 8.61 2.38
C ARG A 77 4.60 9.70 3.40
N VAL A 78 4.51 10.97 3.02
CA VAL A 78 4.77 12.12 3.91
C VAL A 78 3.82 12.21 5.12
N TRP A 79 2.62 11.63 5.01
CA TRP A 79 1.58 11.61 6.06
C TRP A 79 1.31 10.20 6.57
N ARG A 80 2.02 9.19 6.05
CA ARG A 80 1.64 7.79 6.18
C ARG A 80 2.70 7.01 6.95
N ARG A 81 2.25 6.28 7.96
CA ARG A 81 3.04 5.29 8.68
C ARG A 81 2.74 3.91 8.12
N ASP A 82 3.78 3.20 7.72
CA ASP A 82 3.66 1.85 7.16
C ASP A 82 4.21 0.82 8.16
N ARG A 83 3.45 -0.25 8.39
CA ARG A 83 3.92 -1.47 9.06
C ARG A 83 4.05 -2.58 8.03
N VAL A 84 5.28 -3.02 7.80
CA VAL A 84 5.61 -4.06 6.81
C VAL A 84 5.69 -5.42 7.48
N THR A 85 5.03 -6.42 6.89
CA THR A 85 5.12 -7.83 7.28
C THR A 85 5.56 -8.64 6.05
N PRO A 86 6.80 -9.19 6.04
CA PRO A 86 7.22 -10.12 5.00
C PRO A 86 6.37 -11.39 5.04
N LEU A 87 5.96 -11.87 3.87
CA LEU A 87 5.15 -13.08 3.72
C LEU A 87 5.99 -14.19 3.10
N SER A 88 5.71 -15.43 3.51
CA SER A 88 6.21 -16.64 2.87
C SER A 88 5.04 -17.43 2.31
N PRO A 89 5.20 -18.12 1.16
CA PRO A 89 4.15 -18.97 0.62
C PRO A 89 3.70 -19.99 1.66
N HIS A 90 2.38 -20.16 1.78
CA HIS A 90 1.82 -21.22 2.61
C HIS A 90 1.60 -22.47 1.74
N PRO A 91 1.97 -23.68 2.18
CA PRO A 91 1.83 -24.90 1.36
C PRO A 91 0.37 -25.23 0.98
N SER A 92 -0.60 -24.68 1.70
CA SER A 92 -2.03 -24.82 1.42
C SER A 92 -2.65 -23.59 0.76
N ASP A 93 -1.85 -22.66 0.22
CA ASP A 93 -2.37 -21.52 -0.53
C ASP A 93 -3.05 -22.02 -1.82
N PRO A 94 -4.37 -21.82 -2.01
CA PRO A 94 -5.08 -22.27 -3.20
C PRO A 94 -4.61 -21.58 -4.49
N GLY A 95 -3.86 -20.46 -4.39
CA GLY A 95 -3.25 -19.78 -5.53
C GLY A 95 -1.83 -20.26 -5.87
N ALA A 96 -1.21 -21.12 -5.05
CA ALA A 96 0.18 -21.56 -5.23
C ALA A 96 0.34 -22.66 -6.29
N GLU A 97 -0.74 -23.39 -6.62
CA GLU A 97 -0.75 -24.35 -7.71
C GLU A 97 -1.66 -23.84 -8.83
N GLY A 98 -1.18 -23.96 -10.07
CA GLY A 98 -1.89 -23.52 -11.26
C GLY A 98 -3.29 -24.12 -11.35
N VAL A 99 -4.29 -23.33 -10.97
CA VAL A 99 -5.67 -23.54 -11.39
C VAL A 99 -5.72 -23.15 -12.87
N ARG A 100 -5.50 -24.15 -13.72
CA ARG A 100 -6.03 -24.18 -15.09
C ARG A 100 -7.50 -24.58 -15.06
#